data_AF-A0A1L0DI10-F1
#
_entry.id   AF-A0A1L0DI10-F1
#
_cell.length_a   1.000
_cell.length_b   1.000
_cell.length_c   1.000
_cell.angle_alpha   90.00
_cell.angle_beta   90.00
_cell.angle_gamma   90.00
#
_symmetry.space_group_name_H-M   'P 1'
#
loop_
_entity.id
_entity.type
_entity.pdbx_description
1 polymer ?
#
loop_
_entity_poly.entity_id
_entity_poly.type
_entity_poly.pdbx_seq_one_letter_code
_entity_poly.pdbx_strand_id
1 'polypeptide(L)'
;MSSALFGSIDPSTRYLLNEDPKSPSGFLDHFSSLTLESKGSVARDHGKQHGSLARAGKVKSQTPKVDKTEKPKKPQGRAYKRLLYTRRFVNVTLVNGKRKANSNAA
;
A
#
# COMPACT_ATOMS: atom_id res chain seq x y z
N MET A 1 17.36 -27.65 -43.61
CA MET A 1 17.90 -26.29 -43.75
C MET A 1 16.94 -25.38 -42.99
N SER A 2 17.32 -24.96 -41.79
CA SER A 2 17.90 -23.63 -41.52
C SER A 2 16.84 -22.54 -41.78
N SER A 3 16.44 -21.69 -40.85
CA SER A 3 17.18 -21.10 -39.75
C SER A 3 16.22 -20.51 -38.72
N ALA A 4 16.61 -20.63 -37.45
CA ALA A 4 16.09 -19.79 -36.39
C ALA A 4 16.64 -18.36 -36.56
N LEU A 5 15.78 -17.35 -36.51
CA LEU A 5 16.11 -15.99 -36.06
C LEU A 5 15.29 -15.79 -34.78
N PHE A 6 15.83 -16.03 -33.59
CA PHE A 6 16.79 -15.19 -32.86
C PHE A 6 16.36 -13.71 -32.74
N GLY A 7 15.53 -13.44 -31.72
CA GLY A 7 15.71 -12.31 -30.81
C GLY A 7 15.57 -10.88 -31.34
N SER A 8 14.41 -10.27 -31.10
CA SER A 8 14.36 -8.91 -30.55
C SER A 8 13.50 -8.93 -29.28
N ILE A 9 14.07 -9.56 -28.25
CA ILE A 9 13.64 -9.44 -26.86
C ILE A 9 14.13 -8.07 -26.41
N ASP A 10 13.22 -7.12 -26.22
CA ASP A 10 13.54 -5.85 -25.58
C ASP A 10 14.20 -6.14 -24.21
N PRO A 11 15.39 -5.58 -23.91
CA PRO A 11 16.11 -5.85 -22.66
C PRO A 11 15.41 -5.29 -21.40
N SER A 12 14.23 -4.66 -21.52
CA SER A 12 13.50 -4.08 -20.39
C SER A 12 12.43 -5.00 -19.78
N THR A 13 12.05 -6.11 -20.42
CA THR A 13 10.98 -7.00 -19.91
C THR A 13 11.49 -8.28 -19.25
N ARG A 14 12.80 -8.53 -19.29
CA ARG A 14 13.44 -9.70 -18.65
C ARG A 14 13.65 -9.59 -17.13
N TYR A 15 13.11 -8.55 -16.49
CA TYR A 15 13.30 -8.32 -15.04
C TYR A 15 12.05 -8.51 -14.18
N LEU A 16 10.94 -9.03 -14.69
CA LEU A 16 9.73 -9.18 -13.87
C LEU A 16 8.93 -10.46 -14.15
N LEU A 17 9.60 -11.58 -14.40
CA LEU A 17 8.97 -12.89 -14.28
C LEU A 17 9.94 -13.88 -13.62
N ASN A 18 9.62 -14.16 -12.34
CA ASN A 18 10.08 -15.26 -11.50
C ASN A 18 11.44 -15.10 -10.82
N GLU A 19 11.40 -14.63 -9.58
CA GLU A 19 12.26 -15.18 -8.53
C GLU A 19 11.34 -15.61 -7.38
N ASP A 20 11.41 -16.90 -7.06
CA ASP A 20 10.71 -17.57 -5.97
C ASP A 20 11.01 -16.92 -4.60
N PRO A 21 10.13 -17.09 -3.59
CA PRO A 21 10.33 -16.52 -2.26
C PRO A 21 11.53 -17.15 -1.56
N LYS A 22 12.69 -16.47 -1.59
CA LYS A 22 13.84 -16.85 -0.77
C LYS A 22 13.50 -16.59 0.70
N SER A 23 13.29 -17.69 1.43
CA SER A 23 13.19 -17.79 2.88
C SER A 23 14.17 -16.84 3.60
N PRO A 24 13.77 -16.12 4.66
CA PRO A 24 14.70 -15.34 5.47
C PRO A 24 15.50 -16.30 6.37
N SER A 25 16.49 -16.97 5.81
CA SER A 25 17.54 -17.67 6.54
C SER A 25 18.69 -16.68 6.75
N GLY A 26 18.80 -16.12 7.95
CA GLY A 26 20.00 -15.35 8.36
C GLY A 26 19.70 -14.05 9.10
N PHE A 27 19.20 -14.16 10.33
CA PHE A 27 19.39 -13.10 11.33
C PHE A 27 19.62 -13.74 12.71
N LEU A 28 20.51 -14.73 12.75
CA LEU A 28 21.14 -15.15 13.98
C LEU A 28 22.65 -15.03 13.79
N ASP A 29 23.28 -14.65 14.91
CA ASP A 29 24.70 -14.71 15.20
C ASP A 29 25.49 -13.47 14.82
N HIS A 30 25.61 -12.54 15.76
CA HIS A 30 26.88 -11.98 16.24
C HIS A 30 26.65 -10.95 17.36
N PHE A 31 26.46 -11.41 18.59
CA PHE A 31 27.08 -10.76 19.77
C PHE A 31 27.02 -11.68 20.98
N SER A 32 27.80 -12.77 20.93
CA SER A 32 28.21 -13.47 22.15
C SER A 32 29.62 -13.01 22.49
N SER A 33 29.73 -12.01 23.35
CA SER A 33 30.87 -11.92 24.26
C SER A 33 30.57 -10.99 25.45
N LEU A 34 30.67 -11.59 26.64
CA LEU A 34 31.27 -10.98 27.84
C LEU A 34 30.57 -9.73 28.41
N THR A 35 29.70 -9.92 29.41
CA THR A 35 30.03 -9.81 30.85
C THR A 35 28.74 -9.75 31.68
N LEU A 36 28.63 -10.64 32.67
CA LEU A 36 27.70 -10.46 33.78
C LEU A 36 28.24 -9.34 34.67
N GLU A 37 27.66 -8.16 34.58
CA GLU A 37 27.67 -7.20 35.67
C GLU A 37 26.24 -6.79 36.01
N SER A 38 25.82 -7.20 37.21
CA SER A 38 24.62 -6.72 37.86
C SER A 38 24.66 -5.20 37.95
N LYS A 39 23.63 -4.52 37.42
CA LYS A 39 23.11 -3.24 37.95
C LYS A 39 21.85 -2.85 37.20
N GLY A 40 20.75 -2.73 37.95
CA GLY A 40 19.56 -1.99 37.55
C GLY A 40 18.55 -2.80 36.74
N SER A 41 17.53 -3.31 37.43
CA SER A 41 16.22 -3.54 36.82
C SER A 41 15.79 -2.25 36.13
N VAL A 42 15.82 -2.21 34.79
CA VAL A 42 15.13 -1.18 34.01
C VAL A 42 13.64 -1.36 34.31
N ALA A 43 13.16 -0.61 35.29
CA ALA A 43 11.75 -0.40 35.51
C ALA A 43 11.20 0.15 34.20
N ARG A 44 10.51 -0.71 33.43
CA ARG A 44 9.60 -0.22 32.39
C ARG A 44 8.53 0.52 33.17
N ASP A 45 8.65 1.85 33.25
CA ASP A 45 7.65 2.70 33.88
C ASP A 45 6.35 2.57 33.09
N HIS A 46 5.53 1.60 33.49
CA HIS A 46 4.15 1.53 33.10
C HIS A 46 3.45 2.76 33.72
N GLY A 47 3.21 3.77 32.88
CA GLY A 47 2.34 4.89 33.22
C GLY A 47 0.97 4.39 33.68
N LYS A 48 0.19 5.27 34.33
CA LYS A 48 -1.09 4.93 34.98
C LYS A 48 -1.96 4.02 34.10
N GLN A 49 -1.94 2.73 34.41
CA GLN A 49 -2.56 1.66 33.62
C GLN A 49 -4.10 1.74 33.65
N HIS A 50 -4.65 2.56 34.55
CA HIS A 50 -6.08 2.69 34.78
C HIS A 50 -6.57 4.05 34.28
N GLY A 51 -7.34 4.00 33.19
CA GLY A 51 -8.12 5.11 32.65
C GLY A 51 -9.57 4.69 32.42
N SER A 52 -10.43 5.65 32.09
CA SER A 52 -11.85 5.36 31.81
C SER A 52 -12.04 4.87 30.37
N LEU A 53 -12.60 3.67 30.21
CA LEU A 53 -13.05 3.14 28.91
C LEU A 53 -14.38 3.74 28.43
N ALA A 54 -15.02 4.61 29.23
CA ALA A 54 -16.37 5.11 28.95
C ALA A 54 -16.51 5.87 27.62
N ARG A 55 -15.40 6.36 27.06
CA ARG A 55 -15.37 7.10 25.79
C ARG A 55 -15.03 6.23 24.57
N ALA A 56 -14.77 4.95 24.76
CA ALA A 56 -14.46 4.04 23.66
C ALA A 56 -15.64 3.99 22.67
N GLY A 57 -15.37 4.22 21.39
CA GLY A 57 -16.40 4.15 20.34
C GLY A 57 -17.40 5.32 20.28
N LYS A 58 -17.33 6.33 21.17
CA LYS A 58 -18.28 7.46 21.23
C LYS A 58 -18.59 8.10 19.88
N VAL A 59 -17.57 8.34 19.06
CA VAL A 59 -17.74 9.01 17.76
C VAL A 59 -18.49 8.12 16.77
N LYS A 60 -18.19 6.81 16.74
CA LYS A 60 -18.83 5.87 15.81
C LYS A 60 -20.30 5.61 16.14
N SER A 61 -20.68 5.65 17.42
CA SER A 61 -22.07 5.54 17.84
C SER A 61 -22.85 6.85 17.67
N GLN A 62 -22.18 8.00 17.75
CA GLN A 62 -22.80 9.31 17.55
C GLN A 62 -23.05 9.63 16.07
N THR A 63 -22.22 9.15 15.13
CA THR A 63 -22.43 9.42 13.71
C THR A 63 -23.72 8.76 13.21
N PRO A 64 -24.63 9.50 12.53
CA PRO A 64 -25.84 8.91 11.97
C PRO A 64 -25.47 7.84 10.94
N LYS A 65 -26.20 6.73 10.96
CA LYS A 65 -25.97 5.64 10.02
C LYS A 65 -26.47 6.05 8.65
N VAL A 66 -25.55 6.27 7.71
CA VAL A 66 -25.87 6.51 6.30
C VAL A 66 -25.68 5.21 5.53
N ASP A 67 -26.76 4.75 4.88
CA ASP A 67 -26.70 3.58 4.02
C ASP A 67 -26.03 3.89 2.69
N LYS A 68 -25.41 2.87 2.10
CA LYS A 68 -24.72 3.02 0.83
C LYS A 68 -25.76 3.17 -0.26
N THR A 69 -25.68 4.27 -1.01
CA THR A 69 -26.50 4.43 -2.21
C THR A 69 -26.12 3.37 -3.25
N GLU A 70 -27.13 2.83 -3.94
CA GLU A 70 -26.90 1.92 -5.06
C GLU A 70 -26.22 2.70 -6.18
N LYS A 71 -25.04 2.23 -6.59
CA LYS A 71 -24.25 2.83 -7.67
C LYS A 71 -24.01 1.77 -8.73
N PRO A 72 -23.98 2.16 -10.02
CA PRO A 72 -23.66 1.22 -11.08
C PRO A 72 -22.29 0.58 -10.83
N LYS A 73 -22.19 -0.71 -11.14
CA LYS A 73 -20.95 -1.48 -10.97
C LYS A 73 -19.84 -0.84 -11.81
N LYS A 74 -18.69 -0.57 -11.17
CA LYS A 74 -17.51 -0.14 -11.91
C LYS A 74 -16.95 -1.34 -12.68
N PRO A 75 -16.59 -1.18 -13.97
CA PRO A 75 -15.95 -2.24 -14.71
C PRO A 75 -14.62 -2.61 -14.05
N GLN A 76 -14.19 -3.88 -14.16
CA GLN A 76 -12.96 -4.38 -13.54
C GLN A 76 -11.86 -4.64 -14.58
N GLY A 77 -10.61 -4.72 -14.13
CA GLY A 77 -9.46 -5.09 -14.96
C GLY A 77 -9.19 -4.13 -16.14
N ARG A 78 -9.07 -4.70 -17.34
CA ARG A 78 -8.73 -3.98 -18.57
C ARG A 78 -9.73 -2.88 -18.92
N ALA A 79 -11.01 -3.13 -18.71
CA ALA A 79 -12.07 -2.15 -18.98
C ALA A 79 -11.92 -0.91 -18.07
N TYR A 80 -11.56 -1.12 -16.80
CA TYR A 80 -11.26 0.00 -15.89
C TYR A 80 -10.04 0.80 -16.32
N LYS A 81 -8.98 0.13 -16.74
CA LYS A 81 -7.76 0.79 -17.24
C LYS A 81 -8.04 1.61 -18.50
N ARG A 82 -8.88 1.12 -19.42
CA ARG A 82 -9.34 1.90 -20.58
C ARG A 82 -10.13 3.15 -20.18
N LEU A 83 -11.04 3.02 -19.22
CA LEU A 83 -11.81 4.16 -18.69
C LEU A 83 -10.87 5.20 -18.07
N LEU A 84 -9.88 4.78 -17.27
CA LEU A 84 -8.90 5.69 -16.67
C LEU A 84 -8.02 6.38 -17.70
N TYR A 85 -7.53 5.66 -18.71
CA TYR A 85 -6.72 6.25 -19.78
C TYR A 85 -7.51 7.32 -20.55
N THR A 86 -8.72 6.97 -20.95
CA THR A 86 -9.61 7.89 -21.68
C THR A 86 -9.90 9.14 -20.85
N ARG A 87 -10.18 9.00 -19.55
CA ARG A 87 -10.41 10.14 -18.62
C ARG A 87 -9.17 10.99 -18.35
N ARG A 88 -7.96 10.42 -18.38
CA ARG A 88 -6.72 11.11 -17.98
C ARG A 88 -5.96 11.74 -19.13
N PHE A 89 -6.13 11.23 -20.35
CA PHE A 89 -5.28 11.60 -21.47
C PHE A 89 -6.07 11.98 -22.72
N VAL A 90 -7.14 11.24 -23.06
CA VAL A 90 -7.90 11.46 -24.31
C VAL A 90 -8.94 12.57 -24.14
N ASN A 91 -9.80 12.48 -23.12
CA ASN A 91 -10.91 13.41 -22.90
C ASN A 91 -10.53 14.56 -21.95
N VAL A 92 -9.27 15.01 -21.96
CA VAL A 92 -8.83 16.12 -21.12
C VAL A 92 -9.18 17.43 -21.81
N THR A 93 -10.11 18.19 -21.24
CA THR A 93 -10.25 19.61 -21.56
C THR A 93 -8.98 20.33 -21.11
N LEU A 94 -8.34 21.08 -22.01
CA LEU A 94 -7.12 21.85 -21.75
C LEU A 94 -7.30 22.72 -20.50
N VAL A 95 -6.78 22.26 -19.37
CA VAL A 95 -6.79 23.02 -18.13
C VAL A 95 -5.58 23.94 -18.21
N ASN A 96 -5.80 25.26 -18.28
CA ASN A 96 -4.73 26.23 -18.07
C ASN A 96 -4.25 26.08 -16.61
N GLY A 97 -3.27 25.21 -16.37
CA GLY A 97 -2.70 24.92 -15.06
C GLY A 97 -2.55 23.42 -14.74
N LYS A 98 -2.30 23.09 -13.46
CA LYS A 98 -2.09 21.70 -13.00
C LYS A 98 -3.42 20.92 -13.01
N ARG A 99 -3.41 19.71 -13.60
CA ARG A 99 -4.59 18.82 -13.69
C ARG A 99 -5.08 18.41 -12.29
N LYS A 100 -6.35 18.70 -11.95
CA LYS A 100 -6.98 18.32 -10.68
C LYS A 100 -7.93 17.14 -10.90
N ALA A 101 -7.78 16.08 -10.11
CA ALA A 101 -8.48 14.79 -10.33
C ALA A 101 -9.78 14.62 -9.51
N ASN A 102 -9.88 15.28 -8.36
CA ASN A 102 -11.06 15.31 -7.49
C ASN A 102 -11.22 16.75 -6.97
N SER A 103 -11.72 17.64 -7.82
CA SER A 103 -12.16 18.97 -7.42
C SER A 103 -13.67 18.93 -7.24
N ASN A 104 -14.13 19.22 -6.02
CA ASN A 104 -15.46 19.76 -5.86
C ASN A 104 -15.44 21.20 -6.36
N ALA A 105 -16.48 21.61 -7.09
CA ALA A 105 -16.75 23.03 -7.26
C ALA A 105 -17.09 23.58 -5.87
N ALA A 106 -16.41 24.65 -5.47
CA ALA A 106 -16.79 25.41 -4.29
C ALA A 106 -18.12 26.13 -4.58
#